data_AF-A0A0K0D341-F1
#
_entry.id   AF-A0A0K0D341-F1
#
_cell.length_a   1.000
_cell.length_b   1.000
_cell.length_c   1.000
_cell.angle_alpha   90.00
_cell.angle_beta   90.00
_cell.angle_gamma   90.00
#
_symmetry.space_group_name_H-M   'P 1'
#
loop_
_entity.id
_entity.type
_entity.pdbx_description
1 polymer ?
#
loop_
_entity_poly.entity_id
_entity_poly.type
_entity_poly.pdbx_seq_one_letter_code
_entity_poly.pdbx_strand_id
1 'polypeptide(L)'
;LPTWIRAIVANQMARDAREWCELYARYNSGTYNNQWVVVDYNKFTPNKPLPKYGLMYNLEQMPWVYTTDCSGSVVYQDMTWFLEKYSYFPSYNIPYFKKITRISGFIDQGKKLGDWFVWGKSPRARIFERDHHTVIDIDSLTRLMRYNNYKEEEFSKCKCNPPYSAEAAISARGDLNPANGTFEFPGQGHVNHGALDYKGTNFSMMKKLEFRAQGGPTWEFVPPFKWSTFDFNDKVNHIGHPNEWKFDWIDYKWETDVHG
;
A
#
# COMPACT_ATOMS: atom_id res chain seq x y z
N LEU A 1 19.08 -9.91 -10.30
CA LEU A 1 18.74 -8.66 -11.02
C LEU A 1 17.99 -7.72 -10.07
N PRO A 2 18.32 -6.42 -10.01
CA PRO A 2 17.59 -5.44 -9.21
C PRO A 2 16.07 -5.46 -9.49
N THR A 3 15.26 -5.19 -8.46
CA THR A 3 13.80 -5.25 -8.52
C THR A 3 13.18 -4.41 -9.64
N TRP A 4 13.70 -3.20 -9.89
CA TRP A 4 13.15 -2.33 -10.93
C TRP A 4 13.28 -2.94 -12.33
N ILE A 5 14.37 -3.65 -12.63
CA ILE A 5 14.55 -4.36 -13.90
C ILE A 5 13.57 -5.52 -13.98
N ARG A 6 13.46 -6.32 -12.92
CA ARG A 6 12.57 -7.50 -12.90
C ARG A 6 11.10 -7.12 -13.05
N ALA A 7 10.67 -6.03 -12.40
CA ALA A 7 9.32 -5.52 -12.52
C ALA A 7 9.00 -5.03 -13.94
N ILE A 8 9.91 -4.29 -14.59
CA ILE A 8 9.73 -3.84 -15.98
C ILE A 8 9.63 -5.03 -16.93
N VAL A 9 10.56 -6.00 -16.83
CA VAL A 9 10.55 -7.20 -17.67
C VAL A 9 9.26 -8.00 -17.48
N ALA A 10 8.82 -8.20 -16.23
CA ALA A 10 7.56 -8.89 -15.94
C ALA A 10 6.35 -8.12 -16.52
N ASN A 11 6.28 -6.80 -16.36
CA ASN A 11 5.20 -5.97 -16.92
C ASN A 11 5.13 -6.04 -18.45
N GLN A 12 6.27 -6.16 -19.13
CA GLN A 12 6.32 -6.17 -20.61
C GLN A 12 6.06 -7.54 -21.21
N MET A 13 6.39 -8.62 -20.50
CA MET A 13 6.38 -9.98 -21.07
C MET A 13 5.22 -10.84 -20.58
N ALA A 14 4.64 -10.55 -19.42
CA ALA A 14 3.59 -11.37 -18.84
C ALA A 14 2.29 -11.28 -19.66
N ARG A 15 1.65 -12.43 -19.91
CA ARG A 15 0.33 -12.49 -20.54
C ARG A 15 -0.81 -12.58 -19.54
N ASP A 16 -0.52 -13.01 -18.31
CA ASP A 16 -1.47 -13.10 -17.21
C ASP A 16 -0.77 -12.88 -15.86
N ALA A 17 -1.56 -12.83 -14.78
CA ALA A 17 -1.06 -12.56 -13.43
C ALA A 17 -0.08 -13.64 -12.92
N ARG A 18 -0.25 -14.90 -13.33
CA ARG A 18 0.63 -16.00 -12.92
C ARG A 18 1.98 -15.88 -13.60
N GLU A 19 1.99 -15.66 -14.90
CA GLU A 19 3.22 -15.50 -15.68
C GLU A 19 4.03 -14.29 -15.21
N TRP A 20 3.35 -13.20 -14.81
CA TRP A 20 4.01 -12.07 -14.17
C TRP A 20 4.81 -12.49 -12.94
N CYS A 21 4.20 -13.29 -12.05
CA CYS A 21 4.86 -13.82 -10.86
C CYS A 21 6.04 -14.74 -11.21
N GLU A 22 5.87 -15.62 -12.20
CA GLU A 22 6.91 -16.54 -12.67
C GLU A 22 8.12 -15.82 -13.26
N LEU A 23 7.89 -14.76 -14.05
CA LEU A 23 8.94 -13.91 -14.61
C LEU A 23 9.64 -13.07 -13.53
N TYR A 24 8.87 -12.41 -12.67
CA TYR A 24 9.40 -11.56 -11.61
C TYR A 24 10.26 -12.32 -10.60
N ALA A 25 9.91 -13.57 -10.29
CA ALA A 25 10.63 -14.42 -9.34
C ALA A 25 12.05 -14.80 -9.80
N ARG A 26 12.34 -14.72 -11.10
CA ARG A 26 13.66 -15.05 -11.67
C ARG A 26 14.71 -14.06 -11.18
N TYR A 27 15.90 -14.58 -10.88
CA TYR A 27 17.06 -13.77 -10.47
C TYR A 27 16.76 -12.82 -9.29
N ASN A 28 15.97 -13.26 -8.31
CA ASN A 28 15.64 -12.50 -7.11
C ASN A 28 16.90 -11.88 -6.48
N SER A 29 16.90 -10.55 -6.31
CA SER A 29 18.01 -9.81 -5.69
C SER A 29 17.93 -9.72 -4.17
N GLY A 30 16.77 -9.98 -3.57
CA GLY A 30 16.55 -9.71 -2.15
C GLY A 30 16.52 -8.22 -1.79
N THR A 31 16.40 -7.34 -2.78
CA THR A 31 16.33 -5.88 -2.58
C THR A 31 14.94 -5.38 -2.94
N TYR A 32 14.52 -4.26 -2.34
CA TYR A 32 13.16 -3.73 -2.50
C TYR A 32 12.09 -4.82 -2.35
N ASN A 33 12.09 -5.42 -1.15
CA ASN A 33 11.28 -6.59 -0.81
C ASN A 33 9.83 -6.16 -0.62
N ASN A 34 8.99 -6.51 -1.59
CA ASN A 34 7.62 -6.03 -1.70
C ASN A 34 6.62 -7.19 -1.63
N GLN A 35 5.38 -6.82 -1.31
CA GLN A 35 4.19 -7.57 -1.67
C GLN A 35 3.66 -6.98 -2.99
N TRP A 36 3.63 -7.78 -4.05
CA TRP A 36 3.08 -7.44 -5.35
C TRP A 36 1.71 -8.08 -5.50
N VAL A 37 0.69 -7.24 -5.68
CA VAL A 37 -0.66 -7.66 -6.02
C VAL A 37 -0.85 -7.46 -7.52
N VAL A 38 -1.05 -8.56 -8.25
CA VAL A 38 -1.22 -8.57 -9.70
C VAL A 38 -2.66 -8.94 -10.01
N VAL A 39 -3.38 -8.05 -10.71
CA VAL A 39 -4.79 -8.23 -11.06
C VAL A 39 -4.92 -8.35 -12.58
N ASP A 40 -5.53 -9.43 -13.06
CA ASP A 40 -5.79 -9.65 -14.49
C ASP A 40 -7.23 -9.27 -14.84
N TYR A 41 -7.42 -8.03 -15.31
CA TYR A 41 -8.74 -7.53 -15.73
C TYR A 41 -9.34 -8.31 -16.92
N ASN A 42 -8.56 -9.07 -17.69
CA ASN A 42 -9.11 -9.93 -18.74
C ASN A 42 -9.93 -11.10 -18.16
N LYS A 43 -9.74 -11.42 -16.87
CA LYS A 43 -10.48 -12.45 -16.14
C LYS A 43 -11.68 -11.88 -15.38
N PHE A 44 -11.87 -10.56 -15.37
CA PHE A 44 -12.98 -9.91 -14.68
C PHE A 44 -14.08 -9.53 -15.66
N THR A 45 -15.31 -9.94 -15.38
CA THR A 45 -16.50 -9.51 -16.12
C THR A 45 -17.49 -8.87 -15.14
N PRO A 46 -17.84 -7.58 -15.31
CA PRO A 46 -18.81 -6.93 -14.45
C PRO A 46 -20.15 -7.69 -14.38
N ASN A 47 -20.78 -7.71 -13.20
CA ASN A 47 -22.07 -8.35 -12.95
C ASN A 47 -22.08 -9.88 -13.20
N LYS A 48 -20.91 -10.53 -13.16
CA LYS A 48 -20.77 -11.99 -13.19
C LYS A 48 -20.01 -12.47 -11.96
N PRO A 49 -20.23 -13.72 -11.52
CA PRO A 49 -19.39 -14.32 -10.49
C PRO A 49 -17.90 -14.27 -10.86
N LEU A 50 -17.03 -14.12 -9.86
CA LEU A 50 -15.59 -14.15 -10.09
C LEU A 50 -15.16 -15.51 -10.64
N PRO A 51 -14.13 -15.56 -11.50
CA PRO A 51 -13.57 -16.84 -11.93
C PRO A 51 -13.01 -17.58 -10.71
N LYS A 52 -12.95 -18.91 -10.79
CA LYS A 52 -12.40 -19.72 -9.69
C LYS A 52 -10.91 -19.46 -9.44
N TYR A 53 -10.17 -19.07 -10.50
CA TYR A 53 -8.73 -18.89 -10.50
C TYR A 53 -8.33 -17.78 -11.49
N GLY A 54 -7.15 -17.21 -11.32
CA GLY A 54 -6.46 -16.38 -12.31
C GLY A 54 -6.73 -14.88 -12.24
N LEU A 55 -7.70 -14.42 -11.46
CA LEU A 55 -8.03 -12.99 -11.38
C LEU A 55 -6.98 -12.20 -10.60
N MET A 56 -6.48 -12.75 -9.50
CA MET A 56 -5.53 -12.06 -8.64
C MET A 56 -4.44 -13.01 -8.17
N TYR A 57 -3.18 -12.60 -8.31
CA TYR A 57 -2.04 -13.23 -7.66
C TYR A 57 -1.42 -12.28 -6.64
N ASN A 58 -1.01 -12.84 -5.49
CA ASN A 58 -0.19 -12.13 -4.52
C ASN A 58 1.20 -12.77 -4.51
N LEU A 59 2.24 -11.95 -4.66
CA LEU A 59 3.64 -12.36 -4.60
C LEU A 59 4.38 -11.59 -3.51
N GLU A 60 5.13 -12.29 -2.69
CA GLU A 60 6.03 -11.69 -1.70
C GLU A 60 7.45 -12.19 -1.89
N GLN A 61 8.41 -11.28 -1.71
CA GLN A 61 9.83 -11.56 -1.86
C GLN A 61 10.59 -11.15 -0.61
N MET A 62 11.60 -11.95 -0.26
CA MET A 62 12.66 -11.62 0.69
C MET A 62 14.04 -12.00 0.11
N PRO A 63 15.16 -11.54 0.73
CA PRO A 63 16.48 -12.03 0.40
C PRO A 63 16.59 -13.54 0.53
N TRP A 64 17.48 -14.13 -0.25
CA TRP A 64 17.72 -15.56 -0.18
C TRP A 64 18.29 -15.90 1.21
N VAL A 65 17.60 -16.80 1.91
CA VAL A 65 18.03 -17.33 3.20
C VAL A 65 18.31 -18.82 2.97
N TYR A 66 19.46 -19.31 3.42
CA TYR A 66 19.74 -20.74 3.46
C TYR A 66 18.76 -21.39 4.45
N THR A 67 17.59 -21.84 3.97
CA THR A 67 16.69 -22.71 4.72
C THR A 67 16.89 -24.15 4.28
N THR A 68 16.58 -25.10 5.17
CA THR A 68 16.71 -26.54 4.91
C THR A 68 15.74 -27.05 3.83
N ASP A 69 14.77 -26.24 3.43
CA ASP A 69 13.97 -26.45 2.23
C ASP A 69 14.51 -25.57 1.09
N CYS A 70 14.86 -26.15 -0.06
CA CYS A 70 15.31 -25.41 -1.25
C CYS A 70 14.21 -24.52 -1.88
N SER A 71 13.14 -24.22 -1.15
CA SER A 71 12.07 -23.36 -1.62
C SER A 71 12.54 -21.90 -1.51
N GLY A 72 12.59 -21.18 -2.64
CA GLY A 72 13.14 -19.82 -2.69
C GLY A 72 12.44 -18.83 -1.75
N SER A 73 13.09 -17.70 -1.48
CA SER A 73 12.52 -16.58 -0.69
C SER A 73 11.49 -15.74 -1.46
N VAL A 74 10.92 -16.29 -2.54
CA VAL A 74 9.79 -15.70 -3.28
C VAL A 74 8.63 -16.67 -3.16
N VAL A 75 7.49 -16.19 -2.68
CA VAL A 75 6.25 -16.96 -2.58
C VAL A 75 5.17 -16.22 -3.34
N TYR A 76 4.48 -16.90 -4.25
CA TYR A 76 3.28 -16.34 -4.87
C TYR A 76 2.18 -17.38 -4.94
N GLN A 77 0.93 -16.93 -4.84
CA GLN A 77 -0.26 -17.78 -4.90
C GLN A 77 -1.40 -17.03 -5.59
N ASP A 78 -2.28 -17.81 -6.21
CA ASP A 78 -3.59 -17.32 -6.66
C ASP A 78 -4.44 -16.98 -5.44
N MET A 79 -4.85 -15.72 -5.36
CA MET A 79 -5.64 -15.15 -4.27
C MET A 79 -7.06 -14.77 -4.73
N THR A 80 -7.53 -15.29 -5.87
CA THR A 80 -8.88 -15.05 -6.37
C THR A 80 -9.95 -15.47 -5.37
N TRP A 81 -9.75 -16.60 -4.68
CA TRP A 81 -10.63 -17.07 -3.60
C TRP A 81 -10.76 -16.06 -2.45
N PHE A 82 -9.73 -15.25 -2.20
CA PHE A 82 -9.73 -14.24 -1.13
C PHE A 82 -10.69 -13.11 -1.50
N LEU A 83 -10.65 -12.66 -2.77
CA LEU A 83 -11.58 -11.67 -3.29
C LEU A 83 -13.01 -12.20 -3.27
N GLU A 84 -13.24 -13.46 -3.65
CA GLU A 84 -14.57 -14.08 -3.59
C GLU A 84 -15.11 -14.13 -2.15
N LYS A 85 -14.25 -14.46 -1.18
CA LYS A 85 -14.65 -14.61 0.21
C LYS A 85 -14.84 -13.28 0.95
N TYR A 86 -13.96 -12.31 0.73
CA TYR A 86 -13.89 -11.09 1.55
C TYR A 86 -14.27 -9.82 0.80
N SER A 87 -14.42 -9.86 -0.54
CA SER A 87 -14.70 -8.73 -1.43
C SER A 87 -13.57 -7.70 -1.62
N TYR A 88 -12.42 -7.86 -0.94
CA TYR A 88 -11.25 -6.99 -1.08
C TYR A 88 -9.95 -7.75 -0.78
N PHE A 89 -8.80 -7.17 -1.13
CA PHE A 89 -7.49 -7.61 -0.66
C PHE A 89 -6.66 -6.39 -0.20
N PRO A 90 -6.30 -6.28 1.09
CA PRO A 90 -5.52 -5.16 1.58
C PRO A 90 -4.02 -5.43 1.56
N SER A 91 -3.23 -4.38 1.30
CA SER A 91 -1.76 -4.39 1.41
C SER A 91 -1.30 -3.21 2.26
N TYR A 92 -0.47 -3.46 3.28
CA TYR A 92 -0.10 -2.46 4.28
C TYR A 92 1.28 -2.72 4.92
N ASN A 93 2.27 -3.11 4.10
CA ASN A 93 3.67 -3.34 4.50
C ASN A 93 3.93 -4.47 5.50
N ILE A 94 2.95 -5.34 5.74
CA ILE A 94 3.11 -6.55 6.57
C ILE A 94 2.90 -7.76 5.66
N PRO A 95 3.82 -8.75 5.64
CA PRO A 95 3.69 -9.92 4.78
C PRO A 95 2.56 -10.84 5.23
N TYR A 96 1.77 -11.29 4.26
CA TYR A 96 0.67 -12.21 4.38
C TYR A 96 1.14 -13.68 4.48
N PHE A 97 2.10 -14.09 3.66
CA PHE A 97 2.51 -15.50 3.62
C PHE A 97 3.33 -15.85 4.86
N LYS A 98 2.87 -16.83 5.64
CA LYS A 98 3.52 -17.27 6.90
C LYS A 98 5.03 -17.51 6.76
N LYS A 99 5.47 -18.08 5.64
CA LYS A 99 6.90 -18.27 5.34
C LYS A 99 7.64 -16.92 5.32
N ILE A 100 7.12 -15.95 4.58
CA ILE A 100 7.70 -14.61 4.46
C ILE A 100 7.66 -13.88 5.80
N THR A 101 6.53 -13.92 6.52
CA THR A 101 6.40 -13.34 7.88
C THR A 101 7.45 -13.89 8.84
N ARG A 102 7.77 -15.19 8.75
CA ARG A 102 8.82 -15.82 9.55
C ARG A 102 10.21 -15.34 9.18
N ILE A 103 10.61 -15.43 7.91
CA ILE A 103 11.99 -15.13 7.50
C ILE A 103 12.32 -13.63 7.53
N SER A 104 11.30 -12.77 7.47
CA SER A 104 11.45 -11.31 7.61
C SER A 104 11.49 -10.84 9.08
N GLY A 105 11.28 -11.73 10.05
CA GLY A 105 11.34 -11.41 11.47
C GLY A 105 10.08 -10.73 12.04
N PHE A 106 8.99 -10.63 11.27
CA PHE A 106 7.74 -9.99 11.73
C PHE A 106 7.08 -10.73 12.91
N ILE A 107 7.30 -12.05 13.03
CA ILE A 107 6.82 -12.82 14.20
C ILE A 107 7.41 -12.26 15.50
N ASP A 108 8.72 -11.97 15.51
CA ASP A 108 9.38 -11.49 16.72
C ASP A 108 9.13 -10.00 16.95
N GLN A 109 8.96 -9.21 15.89
CA GLN A 109 8.51 -7.83 16.01
C GLN A 109 7.11 -7.74 16.61
N GLY A 110 6.17 -8.59 16.17
CA GLY A 110 4.82 -8.64 16.76
C GLY A 110 4.81 -9.01 18.24
N LYS A 111 5.72 -9.87 18.69
CA LYS A 111 5.88 -10.18 20.13
C LYS A 111 6.44 -9.01 20.93
N LYS A 112 7.35 -8.21 20.35
CA LYS A 112 8.04 -7.11 21.03
C LYS A 112 7.25 -5.81 21.03
N LEU A 113 6.65 -5.47 19.88
CA LEU A 113 6.03 -4.17 19.60
C LEU A 113 4.53 -4.27 19.30
N GLY A 114 3.95 -5.47 19.46
CA GLY A 114 2.51 -5.68 19.40
C GLY A 114 1.91 -5.67 17.99
N ASP A 115 0.62 -5.37 17.94
CA ASP A 115 -0.24 -5.59 16.78
C ASP A 115 0.15 -4.75 15.54
N TRP A 116 0.96 -3.70 15.70
CA TRP A 116 1.49 -2.91 14.58
C TRP A 116 2.23 -3.76 13.54
N PHE A 117 2.87 -4.85 13.96
CA PHE A 117 3.65 -5.75 13.11
C PHE A 117 2.94 -7.07 12.80
N VAL A 118 1.65 -7.18 13.12
CA VAL A 118 0.87 -8.41 12.92
C VAL A 118 -0.12 -8.23 11.79
N TRP A 119 -0.06 -9.12 10.79
CA TRP A 119 -0.98 -9.10 9.66
C TRP A 119 -2.42 -9.27 10.15
N GLY A 120 -3.33 -8.44 9.66
CA GLY A 120 -4.72 -8.41 10.12
C GLY A 120 -4.98 -7.65 11.43
N LYS A 121 -3.94 -7.14 12.12
CA LYS A 121 -4.11 -6.44 13.41
C LYS A 121 -3.55 -5.02 13.46
N SER A 122 -2.65 -4.66 12.55
CA SER A 122 -2.14 -3.28 12.47
C SER A 122 -3.27 -2.25 12.29
N PRO A 123 -3.07 -0.98 12.67
CA PRO A 123 -4.09 0.07 12.50
C PRO A 123 -4.71 0.10 11.10
N ARG A 124 -3.87 0.05 10.05
CA ARG A 124 -4.33 0.02 8.65
C ARG A 124 -5.17 -1.22 8.35
N ALA A 125 -4.78 -2.39 8.86
CA ALA A 125 -5.55 -3.61 8.67
C ALA A 125 -6.95 -3.49 9.29
N ARG A 126 -7.05 -2.91 10.48
CA ARG A 126 -8.32 -2.71 11.20
C ARG A 126 -9.21 -1.67 10.54
N ILE A 127 -8.64 -0.57 10.04
CA ILE A 127 -9.37 0.42 9.25
C ILE A 127 -9.90 -0.21 7.96
N PHE A 128 -9.07 -0.95 7.22
CA PHE A 128 -9.53 -1.65 6.00
C PHE A 128 -10.63 -2.67 6.32
N GLU A 129 -10.44 -3.51 7.35
CA GLU A 129 -11.44 -4.49 7.78
C GLU A 129 -12.78 -3.82 8.10
N ARG A 130 -12.76 -2.69 8.80
CA ARG A 130 -13.96 -1.91 9.12
C ARG A 130 -14.58 -1.28 7.87
N ASP A 131 -13.81 -0.61 7.02
CA ASP A 131 -14.35 0.38 6.07
C ASP A 131 -14.37 -0.07 4.61
N HIS A 132 -13.72 -1.18 4.23
CA HIS A 132 -13.64 -1.59 2.82
C HIS A 132 -15.01 -1.73 2.15
N HIS A 133 -16.03 -2.19 2.89
CA HIS A 133 -17.40 -2.36 2.39
C HIS A 133 -18.12 -1.05 2.04
N THR A 134 -17.59 0.09 2.51
CA THR A 134 -18.12 1.43 2.16
C THR A 134 -17.65 1.92 0.79
N VAL A 135 -16.67 1.24 0.18
CA VAL A 135 -16.15 1.55 -1.15
C VAL A 135 -17.06 0.94 -2.21
N ILE A 136 -17.83 1.78 -2.87
CA ILE A 136 -18.81 1.39 -3.90
C ILE A 136 -18.49 1.98 -5.28
N ASP A 137 -17.56 2.94 -5.34
CA ASP A 137 -17.15 3.65 -6.54
C ASP A 137 -15.74 4.25 -6.39
N ILE A 138 -15.27 4.97 -7.41
CA ILE A 138 -13.93 5.58 -7.41
C ILE A 138 -13.82 6.73 -6.39
N ASP A 139 -14.93 7.43 -6.09
CA ASP A 139 -14.96 8.55 -5.15
C ASP A 139 -14.78 8.05 -3.71
N SER A 140 -15.56 7.05 -3.32
CA SER A 140 -15.45 6.35 -2.04
C SER A 140 -14.11 5.62 -1.88
N LEU A 141 -13.56 5.03 -2.95
CA LEU A 141 -12.19 4.47 -2.93
C LEU A 141 -11.15 5.57 -2.68
N THR A 142 -11.27 6.71 -3.37
CA THR A 142 -10.38 7.86 -3.17
C THR A 142 -10.44 8.30 -1.72
N ARG A 143 -11.64 8.45 -1.15
CA ARG A 143 -11.84 8.85 0.23
C ARG A 143 -11.16 7.90 1.23
N LEU A 144 -11.40 6.59 1.10
CA LEU A 144 -10.79 5.60 2.00
C LEU A 144 -9.26 5.61 1.89
N MET A 145 -8.72 5.67 0.67
CA MET A 145 -7.28 5.65 0.45
C MET A 145 -6.58 6.94 0.91
N ARG A 146 -7.33 8.04 1.07
CA ARG A 146 -6.86 9.32 1.63
C ARG A 146 -7.21 9.49 3.11
N TYR A 147 -7.81 8.48 3.73
CA TYR A 147 -8.29 8.58 5.10
C TYR A 147 -7.14 8.71 6.12
N ASN A 148 -7.21 9.78 6.91
CA ASN A 148 -6.43 9.97 8.11
C ASN A 148 -7.16 10.91 9.07
N ASN A 149 -7.88 10.34 10.03
CA ASN A 149 -8.53 11.08 11.11
C ASN A 149 -7.95 10.67 12.48
N TYR A 150 -6.62 10.60 12.57
CA TYR A 150 -5.89 9.93 13.65
C TYR A 150 -6.23 10.38 15.08
N LYS A 151 -6.76 11.60 15.28
CA LYS A 151 -7.14 12.11 16.60
C LYS A 151 -8.45 11.50 17.12
N GLU A 152 -9.37 11.18 16.21
CA GLU A 152 -10.68 10.60 16.53
C GLU A 152 -10.77 9.10 16.17
N GLU A 153 -9.77 8.57 15.46
CA GLU A 153 -9.70 7.18 15.04
C GLU A 153 -9.27 6.26 16.20
N GLU A 154 -10.14 5.31 16.56
CA GLU A 154 -9.87 4.35 17.63
C GLU A 154 -8.63 3.50 17.34
N PHE A 155 -8.44 3.08 16.09
CA PHE A 155 -7.30 2.26 15.70
C PHE A 155 -5.98 3.04 15.63
N SER A 156 -6.03 4.37 15.68
CA SER A 156 -4.84 5.23 15.70
C SER A 156 -4.27 5.43 17.10
N LYS A 157 -4.96 4.96 18.14
CA LYS A 157 -4.50 5.04 19.53
C LYS A 157 -3.27 4.17 19.77
N CYS A 158 -2.32 4.67 20.55
CA CYS A 158 -1.12 3.95 20.95
C CYS A 158 -0.76 4.20 22.42
N LYS A 159 0.20 3.43 22.96
CA LYS A 159 0.80 3.68 24.27
C LYS A 159 1.86 4.77 24.17
N CYS A 160 1.41 5.95 23.76
CA CYS A 160 2.20 7.09 23.33
C CYS A 160 1.69 8.38 24.00
N ASN A 161 2.44 9.47 23.92
CA ASN A 161 2.00 10.80 24.33
C ASN A 161 2.30 11.81 23.21
N PRO A 162 1.29 12.40 22.54
CA PRO A 162 -0.16 12.21 22.72
C PRO A 162 -0.62 10.77 22.42
N PRO A 163 -1.80 10.32 22.90
CA PRO A 163 -2.22 8.91 22.89
C PRO A 163 -2.70 8.40 21.52
N TYR A 164 -2.17 8.97 20.43
CA TYR A 164 -2.47 8.62 19.05
C TYR A 164 -1.26 8.90 18.16
N SER A 165 -1.23 8.28 17.00
CA SER A 165 -0.22 8.54 15.98
C SER A 165 -0.84 8.80 14.61
N ALA A 166 -0.40 9.86 13.96
CA ALA A 166 -0.76 10.19 12.58
C ALA A 166 -0.17 9.22 11.52
N GLU A 167 0.75 8.32 11.92
CA GLU A 167 1.23 7.20 11.11
C GLU A 167 0.25 6.01 11.13
N ALA A 168 -0.67 5.98 12.08
CA ALA A 168 -1.63 4.90 12.30
C ALA A 168 -2.91 5.07 11.46
N ALA A 169 -2.77 5.39 10.18
CA ALA A 169 -3.86 5.66 9.25
C ALA A 169 -3.58 5.08 7.85
N ILE A 170 -4.58 5.05 6.96
CA ILE A 170 -4.39 4.60 5.58
C ILE A 170 -3.42 5.53 4.84
N SER A 171 -3.64 6.84 4.96
CA SER A 171 -2.78 7.88 4.39
C SER A 171 -1.99 8.59 5.50
N ALA A 172 -0.87 7.99 5.93
CA ALA A 172 -0.03 8.46 7.03
C ALA A 172 0.43 9.94 6.91
N ARG A 173 0.58 10.60 8.06
CA ARG A 173 0.96 12.02 8.22
C ARG A 173 1.92 12.21 9.41
N GLY A 174 3.09 11.58 9.37
CA GLY A 174 4.08 11.65 10.45
C GLY A 174 4.56 13.06 10.80
N ASP A 175 4.42 14.00 9.87
CA ASP A 175 4.69 15.44 10.07
C ASP A 175 3.75 16.10 11.10
N LEU A 176 2.59 15.50 11.38
CA LEU A 176 1.60 16.00 12.34
C LEU A 176 1.81 15.46 13.76
N ASN A 177 2.69 14.48 13.93
CA ASN A 177 3.06 14.00 15.26
C ASN A 177 3.98 15.04 15.92
N PRO A 178 3.85 15.34 17.22
CA PRO A 178 4.73 16.31 17.86
C PRO A 178 6.16 15.77 17.99
N ALA A 179 7.16 16.60 17.68
CA ALA A 179 8.58 16.24 17.77
C ALA A 179 9.04 15.83 19.18
N ASN A 180 8.38 16.35 20.22
CA ASN A 180 8.63 16.00 21.63
C ASN A 180 7.70 14.90 22.15
N GLY A 181 6.91 14.26 21.28
CA GLY A 181 6.03 13.16 21.64
C GLY A 181 6.80 11.88 21.96
N THR A 182 6.18 11.01 22.74
CA THR A 182 6.70 9.67 23.03
C THR A 182 5.91 8.63 22.23
N PHE A 183 6.60 7.70 21.57
CA PHE A 183 5.99 6.69 20.70
C PHE A 183 6.62 5.32 20.98
N GLU A 184 5.91 4.24 20.65
CA GLU A 184 6.35 2.87 20.95
C GLU A 184 7.57 2.46 20.11
N PHE A 185 7.75 3.07 18.94
CA PHE A 185 8.97 2.96 18.14
C PHE A 185 9.12 4.17 17.20
N PRO A 186 10.34 4.47 16.68
CA PRO A 186 10.61 5.71 15.95
C PRO A 186 9.70 5.97 14.73
N GLY A 187 9.41 4.94 13.95
CA GLY A 187 8.56 5.05 12.75
C GLY A 187 7.07 5.30 13.03
N GLN A 188 6.64 5.26 14.29
CA GLN A 188 5.28 5.64 14.70
C GLN A 188 5.20 7.14 15.04
N GLY A 189 6.34 7.82 15.22
CA GLY A 189 6.41 9.16 15.79
C GLY A 189 6.48 10.31 14.78
N HIS A 190 7.12 11.41 15.19
CA HIS A 190 7.40 12.55 14.33
C HIS A 190 8.45 12.21 13.29
N VAL A 191 8.06 12.18 12.03
CA VAL A 191 8.92 11.80 10.91
C VAL A 191 8.60 12.64 9.68
N ASN A 192 9.63 12.96 8.89
CA ASN A 192 9.45 13.50 7.54
C ASN A 192 9.07 12.36 6.57
N HIS A 193 7.90 11.77 6.81
CA HIS A 193 7.36 10.63 6.07
C HIS A 193 5.83 10.65 6.13
N GLY A 194 5.20 10.07 5.12
CA GLY A 194 3.76 9.97 5.03
C GLY A 194 3.34 9.47 3.64
N ALA A 195 2.04 9.37 3.42
CA ALA A 195 1.51 9.10 2.09
C ALA A 195 1.60 10.37 1.24
N LEU A 196 2.21 10.28 0.06
CA LEU A 196 2.48 11.43 -0.81
C LEU A 196 1.59 11.47 -2.06
N ASP A 197 0.76 10.47 -2.27
CA ASP A 197 -0.16 10.44 -3.39
C ASP A 197 -1.32 9.46 -3.16
N TYR A 198 -2.22 9.41 -4.13
CA TYR A 198 -3.15 8.31 -4.39
C TYR A 198 -3.23 8.08 -5.88
N LYS A 199 -3.36 6.81 -6.28
CA LYS A 199 -3.68 6.40 -7.64
C LYS A 199 -4.76 5.31 -7.55
N GLY A 200 -5.83 5.46 -8.31
CA GLY A 200 -6.93 4.50 -8.34
C GLY A 200 -7.45 4.29 -9.75
N THR A 201 -7.86 3.08 -10.06
CA THR A 201 -8.52 2.75 -11.33
C THR A 201 -9.66 1.77 -11.05
N ASN A 202 -10.56 1.63 -12.01
CA ASN A 202 -11.62 0.64 -12.00
C ASN A 202 -11.68 -0.06 -13.37
N PHE A 203 -12.58 -1.02 -13.54
CA PHE A 203 -12.70 -1.77 -14.79
C PHE A 203 -12.89 -0.86 -16.03
N SER A 204 -13.72 0.17 -15.93
CA SER A 204 -14.00 1.07 -17.05
C SER A 204 -12.79 1.94 -17.40
N MET A 205 -12.12 2.48 -16.38
CA MET A 205 -10.92 3.32 -16.55
C MET A 205 -9.75 2.50 -17.08
N MET A 206 -9.48 1.32 -16.53
CA MET A 206 -8.38 0.47 -16.97
C MET A 206 -8.51 0.08 -18.45
N LYS A 207 -9.72 -0.22 -18.94
CA LYS A 207 -9.96 -0.53 -20.36
C LYS A 207 -9.57 0.61 -21.30
N LYS A 208 -9.50 1.84 -20.80
CA LYS A 208 -9.06 3.04 -21.51
C LYS A 208 -7.65 3.50 -21.11
N LEU A 209 -6.95 2.70 -20.30
CA LEU A 209 -5.67 3.04 -19.69
C LEU A 209 -5.72 4.31 -18.82
N GLU A 210 -6.86 4.59 -18.19
CA GLU A 210 -7.11 5.75 -17.34
C GLU A 210 -6.94 5.42 -15.85
N PHE A 211 -6.65 6.44 -15.04
CA PHE A 211 -6.64 6.34 -13.58
C PHE A 211 -6.91 7.71 -12.95
N ARG A 212 -7.48 7.70 -11.75
CA ARG A 212 -7.55 8.86 -10.87
C ARG A 212 -6.25 9.00 -10.11
N ALA A 213 -5.76 10.21 -9.94
CA ALA A 213 -4.68 10.46 -9.01
C ALA A 213 -4.84 11.77 -8.23
N GLN A 214 -4.28 11.78 -7.02
CA GLN A 214 -4.17 12.96 -6.17
C GLN A 214 -2.73 13.06 -5.66
N GLY A 215 -2.09 14.20 -5.87
CA GLY A 215 -0.72 14.45 -5.40
C GLY A 215 -0.68 15.09 -4.01
N GLY A 216 0.37 14.76 -3.25
CA GLY A 216 0.68 15.31 -1.94
C GLY A 216 0.10 14.53 -0.75
N PRO A 217 0.41 14.98 0.49
CA PRO A 217 -0.20 14.46 1.70
C PRO A 217 -1.73 14.66 1.75
N THR A 218 -2.45 13.77 2.43
CA THR A 218 -3.90 13.93 2.63
C THR A 218 -4.22 15.18 3.46
N TRP A 219 -5.36 15.81 3.18
CA TRP A 219 -5.78 17.07 3.81
C TRP A 219 -7.28 17.14 4.11
N GLU A 220 -8.05 16.06 3.96
CA GLU A 220 -9.51 16.08 4.18
C GLU A 220 -9.87 16.25 5.67
N PHE A 221 -9.29 15.42 6.54
CA PHE A 221 -9.54 15.42 7.99
C PHE A 221 -8.41 16.06 8.80
N VAL A 222 -7.33 16.44 8.13
CA VAL A 222 -6.10 16.99 8.72
C VAL A 222 -5.67 18.21 7.92
N PRO A 223 -4.94 19.18 8.50
CA PRO A 223 -4.55 20.38 7.76
C PRO A 223 -3.67 20.03 6.54
N PRO A 224 -3.81 20.76 5.42
CA PRO A 224 -2.89 20.64 4.30
C PRO A 224 -1.44 20.80 4.74
N PHE A 225 -0.55 19.97 4.19
CA PHE A 225 0.87 20.06 4.48
C PHE A 225 1.45 21.37 3.91
N LYS A 226 2.27 22.06 4.71
CA LYS A 226 2.97 23.28 4.31
C LYS A 226 4.44 23.20 4.69
N TRP A 227 5.34 23.35 3.72
CA TRP A 227 6.77 23.38 3.97
C TRP A 227 7.13 24.49 4.96
N SER A 228 6.63 25.71 4.73
CA SER A 228 6.93 26.89 5.56
C SER A 228 6.58 26.77 7.05
N THR A 229 5.73 25.82 7.43
CA THR A 229 5.35 25.58 8.83
C THR A 229 5.92 24.27 9.40
N PHE A 230 6.57 23.48 8.55
CA PHE A 230 7.15 22.20 8.96
C PHE A 230 8.56 22.42 9.53
N ASP A 231 8.90 21.72 10.61
CA ASP A 231 10.16 21.89 11.33
C ASP A 231 11.40 21.34 10.57
N PHE A 232 11.18 20.75 9.39
CA PHE A 232 12.23 20.36 8.44
C PHE A 232 12.38 21.31 7.26
N ASN A 233 11.64 22.43 7.20
CA ASN A 233 11.71 23.41 6.11
C ASN A 233 13.16 23.76 5.74
N ASP A 234 13.94 24.18 6.73
CA ASP A 234 15.32 24.63 6.53
C ASP A 234 16.35 23.48 6.63
N LYS A 235 15.87 22.24 6.82
CA LYS A 235 16.71 21.04 6.98
C LYS A 235 16.74 20.18 5.72
N VAL A 236 15.76 20.32 4.83
CA VAL A 236 15.60 19.47 3.64
C VAL A 236 15.35 20.34 2.41
N ASN A 237 16.15 20.15 1.37
CA ASN A 237 15.92 20.82 0.09
C ASN A 237 14.64 20.29 -0.58
N HIS A 238 13.77 21.22 -0.96
CA HIS A 238 12.48 20.95 -1.62
C HIS A 238 12.27 21.92 -2.79
N ILE A 239 13.32 22.19 -3.55
CA ILE A 239 13.30 23.10 -4.70
C ILE A 239 12.29 22.59 -5.74
N GLY A 240 11.40 23.48 -6.18
CA GLY A 240 10.35 23.17 -7.16
C GLY A 240 9.07 22.59 -6.53
N HIS A 241 9.05 22.30 -5.23
CA HIS A 241 7.81 21.95 -4.54
C HIS A 241 6.95 23.21 -4.30
N PRO A 242 5.61 23.09 -4.40
CA PRO A 242 4.73 24.13 -3.86
C PRO A 242 4.92 24.23 -2.34
N ASN A 243 4.73 25.43 -1.78
CA ASN A 243 4.75 25.58 -0.33
C ASN A 243 3.61 24.81 0.35
N GLU A 244 2.38 24.94 -0.18
CA GLU A 244 1.18 24.27 0.32
C GLU A 244 0.77 23.12 -0.61
N TRP A 245 0.59 21.93 -0.05
CA TRP A 245 0.14 20.73 -0.76
C TRP A 245 -1.35 20.52 -0.52
N LYS A 246 -2.17 21.19 -1.32
CA LYS A 246 -3.63 21.10 -1.29
C LYS A 246 -4.21 20.87 -2.69
N PHE A 247 -3.70 19.86 -3.37
CA PHE A 247 -4.18 19.47 -4.69
C PHE A 247 -5.47 18.66 -4.59
N ASP A 248 -6.41 18.96 -5.49
CA ASP A 248 -7.55 18.09 -5.73
C ASP A 248 -7.13 16.87 -6.57
N TRP A 249 -7.97 15.85 -6.63
CA TRP A 249 -7.75 14.72 -7.52
C TRP A 249 -8.07 15.10 -8.97
N ILE A 250 -7.47 14.36 -9.91
CA ILE A 250 -7.77 14.46 -11.35
C ILE A 250 -7.88 13.06 -11.95
N ASP A 251 -8.79 12.92 -12.91
CA ASP A 251 -8.91 11.71 -13.73
C ASP A 251 -8.03 11.88 -14.97
N TYR A 252 -6.93 11.14 -15.01
CA TYR A 252 -6.00 11.14 -16.14
C TYR A 252 -6.61 10.38 -17.32
N LYS A 253 -6.67 11.07 -18.45
CA LYS A 253 -7.16 10.55 -19.73
C LYS A 253 -6.07 10.72 -20.78
N TRP A 254 -6.00 9.79 -21.73
CA TRP A 254 -5.11 9.91 -22.86
C TRP A 254 -5.62 11.00 -23.81
N GLU A 255 -4.70 11.80 -24.35
CA GLU A 255 -5.02 12.78 -25.39
C GLU A 255 -5.33 12.12 -26.74
N THR A 256 -4.84 10.89 -26.93
CA THR A 256 -5.05 10.07 -28.12
C THR A 256 -5.99 8.92 -27.83
N ASP A 257 -6.92 8.63 -28.75
CA ASP A 257 -7.80 7.47 -28.66
C ASP A 257 -6.99 6.17 -28.55
N VAL A 258 -7.14 5.48 -27.42
CA VAL A 258 -6.53 4.18 -27.20
C VAL A 258 -7.44 3.13 -27.81
N HIS A 259 -7.08 2.62 -29.00
CA HIS A 259 -7.71 1.43 -29.56
C HIS A 259 -7.17 0.19 -28.84
N GLY A 260 -7.99 -0.40 -27.96
CA GLY A 260 -7.65 -1.60 -27.17
C GLY A 260 -8.67 -2.72 -27.30
#